data_AF-A0A920KYJ3-F1
#
_entry.id   AF-A0A920KYJ3-F1
#
_cell.length_a   1.000
_cell.length_b   1.000
_cell.length_c   1.000
_cell.angle_alpha   90.00
_cell.angle_beta   90.00
_cell.angle_gamma   90.00
#
_symmetry.space_group_name_H-M   'P 1'
#
loop_
_entity.id
_entity.type
_entity.pdbx_description
1 polymer ?
#
loop_
_entity_poly.entity_id
_entity_poly.type
_entity_poly.pdbx_seq_one_letter_code
_entity_poly.pdbx_strand_id
1 'polypeptide(L)'
;MEDAGALVFEAPVDNLNMGEIIEIRPYDGKILSESGEVLAEFALRSDVLLDEVRAGGRINLIIGRGLTGKAREALGLGESELFRKPEQPEHSDRGFTLAQKMVGQACGVEGIRPGTYCEPKMTTVGSQDTTGPMTRDELQDWPVWASRRT
;
A
#
# COMPACT_ATOMS: atom_id res chain seq x y z
N MET A 1 3.57 -2.28 8.55
CA MET A 1 2.86 -1.23 9.33
C MET A 1 1.67 -0.71 8.53
N GLU A 2 1.87 -0.29 7.28
CA GLU A 2 0.79 0.04 6.33
C GLU A 2 -0.18 -1.15 6.08
N ASP A 3 0.36 -2.37 5.98
CA ASP A 3 -0.46 -3.58 5.79
C ASP A 3 -1.43 -3.86 6.95
N ALA A 4 -1.12 -3.36 8.15
CA ALA A 4 -1.92 -3.51 9.36
C ALA A 4 -2.87 -2.32 9.61
N GLY A 5 -2.94 -1.35 8.68
CA GLY A 5 -3.88 -0.23 8.75
C GLY A 5 -3.38 1.01 9.48
N ALA A 6 -2.12 1.05 9.90
CA ALA A 6 -1.53 2.25 10.46
C ALA A 6 -1.19 3.27 9.37
N LEU A 7 -1.44 4.56 9.65
CA LEU A 7 -0.98 5.66 8.80
C LEU A 7 0.51 5.88 9.03
N VAL A 8 1.32 5.72 7.98
CA VAL A 8 2.78 5.88 8.03
C VAL A 8 3.18 7.01 7.09
N PHE A 9 4.02 7.92 7.59
CA PHE A 9 4.59 9.02 6.81
C PHE A 9 5.93 9.46 7.44
N GLU A 10 6.75 10.13 6.63
CA GLU A 10 8.03 10.69 7.05
C GLU A 10 7.86 12.20 7.27
N ALA A 11 8.28 12.69 8.43
CA ALA A 11 8.21 14.11 8.79
C ALA A 11 9.40 14.51 9.67
N PRO A 12 9.85 15.78 9.63
CA PRO A 12 10.78 16.32 10.62
C PRO A 12 10.19 16.19 12.04
N VAL A 13 10.97 15.65 12.98
CA VAL A 13 10.53 15.41 14.37
C VAL A 13 11.29 16.25 15.41
N ASP A 14 12.16 17.16 14.96
CA ASP A 14 13.04 17.95 15.85
C ASP A 14 12.25 18.83 16.83
N ASN A 15 11.03 19.24 16.43
CA ASN A 15 10.13 20.07 17.23
C ASN A 15 9.03 19.26 17.94
N LEU A 16 9.15 17.93 18.02
CA LEU A 16 8.18 17.06 18.68
C LEU A 16 8.77 16.51 19.98
N ASN A 17 8.29 17.01 21.11
CA ASN A 17 8.76 16.58 22.43
C ASN A 17 7.87 15.50 23.05
N MET A 18 8.48 14.69 23.92
CA MET A 18 7.75 13.66 24.66
C MET A 18 6.65 14.27 25.53
N GLY A 19 5.41 13.78 25.37
CA GLY A 19 4.25 14.21 26.14
C GLY A 19 3.48 15.39 25.54
N GLU A 20 3.89 15.92 24.39
CA GLU A 20 3.14 16.95 23.68
C GLU A 20 1.86 16.41 23.05
N ILE A 21 0.82 17.25 23.07
CA ILE A 21 -0.41 17.02 22.32
C ILE A 21 -0.26 17.71 20.96
N ILE A 22 -0.41 16.92 19.90
CA ILE A 22 -0.28 17.38 18.52
C ILE A 22 -1.53 17.03 17.72
N GLU A 23 -1.82 17.85 16.71
CA GLU A 23 -2.85 17.59 15.71
C GLU A 23 -2.17 17.23 14.39
N ILE A 24 -2.45 16.04 13.85
CA ILE A 24 -1.95 15.61 12.55
C ILE A 24 -3.09 15.77 11.54
N ARG A 25 -2.85 16.53 10.46
CA ARG A 25 -3.78 16.73 9.36
C ARG A 25 -3.27 16.03 8.10
N PRO A 26 -3.66 14.76 7.85
CA PRO A 26 -3.10 13.96 6.76
C PRO A 26 -3.38 14.52 5.37
N TYR A 27 -4.54 15.17 5.18
CA TYR A 27 -4.94 15.76 3.91
C TYR A 27 -4.23 17.09 3.62
N ASP A 28 -3.86 17.83 4.67
CA ASP A 28 -3.15 19.10 4.55
C ASP A 28 -1.62 18.91 4.57
N GLY A 29 -1.15 17.73 4.97
CA GLY A 29 0.28 17.43 5.13
C GLY A 29 0.92 18.21 6.28
N LYS A 30 0.21 18.42 7.39
CA LYS A 30 0.67 19.28 8.50
C LYS A 30 0.58 18.61 9.85
N ILE A 31 1.55 18.92 10.70
CA ILE A 31 1.53 18.64 12.13
C ILE A 31 1.43 19.98 12.85
N LEU A 32 0.40 20.14 13.67
CA LEU A 32 0.16 21.33 14.46
C LEU A 32 0.34 21.05 15.94
N SER A 33 0.74 22.06 16.70
CA SER A 33 0.67 22.04 18.16
C SER A 33 -0.78 22.16 18.64
N GLU A 34 -1.01 21.94 19.93
CA GLU A 34 -2.30 22.21 20.58
C GLU A 34 -2.77 23.67 20.39
N SER A 35 -1.85 24.62 20.25
CA SER A 35 -2.15 26.04 20.00
C SER A 35 -2.41 26.38 18.52
N GLY A 36 -2.25 25.41 17.61
CA GLY A 36 -2.44 25.57 16.17
C GLY A 36 -1.21 26.07 15.41
N GLU A 37 -0.04 26.11 16.03
CA GLU A 37 1.23 26.44 15.36
C GLU A 37 1.69 25.25 14.50
N VAL A 38 2.22 25.53 13.31
CA VAL A 38 2.76 24.48 12.42
C VAL A 38 4.12 24.01 12.93
N LEU A 39 4.18 22.80 13.45
CA LEU A 39 5.40 22.16 13.97
C LEU A 39 6.23 21.53 12.85
N ALA A 40 5.55 20.92 11.88
CA ALA A 40 6.16 20.28 10.72
C ALA A 40 5.18 20.17 9.54
N GLU A 41 5.73 20.14 8.33
CA GLU A 41 5.01 19.79 7.11
C GLU A 41 5.56 18.47 6.54
N PHE A 42 4.70 17.65 5.97
CA PHE A 42 5.04 16.36 5.40
C PHE A 42 4.24 16.07 4.13
N ALA A 43 4.76 15.17 3.31
CA ALA A 43 4.07 14.66 2.14
C ALA A 43 3.85 13.16 2.29
N LEU A 44 2.66 12.68 1.89
CA LEU A 44 2.42 11.25 1.78
C LEU A 44 3.16 10.73 0.55
N ARG A 45 3.74 9.54 0.66
CA ARG A 45 4.39 8.87 -0.48
C ARG A 45 3.41 8.54 -1.61
N SER A 46 2.15 8.32 -1.25
CA SER A 46 1.05 8.08 -2.20
C SER A 46 -0.28 8.36 -1.52
N ASP A 47 -1.20 9.01 -2.23
CA ASP A 47 -2.57 9.22 -1.74
C ASP A 47 -3.35 7.92 -1.54
N VAL A 48 -2.90 6.82 -2.15
CA VAL A 48 -3.48 5.49 -1.94
C VAL A 48 -3.39 5.07 -0.46
N LEU A 49 -2.40 5.57 0.29
CA LEU A 49 -2.27 5.32 1.73
C LEU A 49 -3.54 5.69 2.52
N LEU A 50 -4.26 6.74 2.09
CA LEU A 50 -5.50 7.15 2.73
C LEU A 50 -6.62 6.11 2.55
N ASP A 51 -6.67 5.46 1.38
CA ASP A 51 -7.59 4.35 1.12
C ASP A 51 -7.18 3.10 1.90
N GLU A 52 -5.87 2.85 2.05
CA GLU A 52 -5.35 1.71 2.81
C GLU A 52 -5.75 1.82 4.29
N VAL A 53 -5.56 2.98 4.91
CA VAL A 53 -5.95 3.22 6.30
C VAL A 53 -7.47 3.12 6.47
N ARG A 54 -8.25 3.69 5.53
CA ARG A 54 -9.71 3.56 5.54
C ARG A 54 -10.17 2.11 5.43
N ALA A 55 -9.48 1.29 4.67
CA ALA A 55 -9.74 -0.14 4.52
C ALA A 55 -9.23 -0.98 5.71
N GLY A 56 -8.58 -0.37 6.71
CA GLY A 56 -7.98 -1.08 7.83
C GLY A 56 -6.74 -1.88 7.43
N GLY A 57 -6.03 -1.45 6.38
CA GLY A 57 -4.80 -2.07 5.90
C GLY A 57 -4.74 -2.20 4.38
N ARG A 58 -3.52 -2.16 3.83
CA ARG A 58 -3.27 -2.34 2.39
C ARG A 58 -3.82 -3.65 1.85
N ILE A 59 -3.65 -4.75 2.58
CA ILE A 59 -4.08 -6.08 2.14
C ILE A 59 -5.61 -6.12 1.98
N ASN A 60 -6.33 -5.54 2.93
CA ASN A 60 -7.79 -5.41 2.86
C ASN A 60 -8.23 -4.56 1.67
N LEU A 61 -7.52 -3.46 1.38
CA LEU A 61 -7.80 -2.63 0.21
C LEU A 61 -7.61 -3.40 -1.10
N ILE A 62 -6.49 -4.12 -1.28
CA ILE A 62 -6.20 -4.89 -2.49
C ILE A 62 -7.28 -5.96 -2.72
N ILE A 63 -7.66 -6.70 -1.67
CA ILE A 63 -8.69 -7.73 -1.74
C ILE A 63 -10.05 -7.11 -2.08
N GLY A 64 -10.46 -6.04 -1.38
CA GLY A 64 -11.73 -5.36 -1.60
C GLY A 64 -11.84 -4.74 -2.99
N ARG A 65 -10.75 -4.13 -3.47
CA ARG A 65 -10.64 -3.57 -4.82
C ARG A 65 -10.75 -4.67 -5.88
N GLY A 66 -10.03 -5.78 -5.70
CA GLY A 66 -10.09 -6.94 -6.60
C GLY A 66 -11.48 -7.59 -6.66
N LEU A 67 -12.14 -7.74 -5.51
CA LEU A 67 -13.53 -8.24 -5.45
C LEU A 67 -14.49 -7.31 -6.18
N THR A 68 -14.36 -5.99 -5.97
CA THR A 68 -15.17 -4.98 -6.64
C THR A 68 -14.96 -5.02 -8.16
N GLY A 69 -13.71 -5.17 -8.62
CA GLY A 69 -13.38 -5.31 -10.04
C GLY A 69 -14.08 -6.51 -10.67
N LYS A 70 -13.93 -7.70 -10.07
CA LYS A 70 -14.58 -8.94 -10.54
C LYS A 70 -16.11 -8.85 -10.57
N ALA A 71 -16.71 -8.24 -9.55
CA ALA A 71 -18.15 -8.05 -9.50
C ALA A 71 -18.64 -7.12 -10.62
N ARG A 72 -17.92 -6.03 -10.88
CA ARG A 72 -18.27 -5.07 -11.94
C ARG A 72 -18.11 -5.67 -13.33
N GLU A 73 -17.05 -6.44 -13.56
CA GLU A 73 -16.85 -7.18 -14.81
C GLU A 73 -18.00 -8.17 -15.07
N ALA A 74 -18.39 -8.96 -14.06
CA ALA A 74 -19.52 -9.89 -14.16
C ALA A 74 -20.86 -9.19 -14.44
N LEU A 75 -21.01 -7.94 -14.01
CA LEU A 75 -22.18 -7.08 -14.26
C LEU A 75 -22.08 -6.27 -15.56
N GLY A 76 -21.00 -6.41 -16.34
CA GLY A 76 -20.77 -5.63 -17.56
C GLY A 76 -20.56 -4.12 -17.30
N LEU A 77 -20.13 -3.75 -16.10
CA LEU A 77 -19.82 -2.37 -15.72
C LEU A 77 -18.35 -2.07 -15.98
N GLY A 78 -18.04 -0.80 -16.30
CA GLY A 78 -16.66 -0.32 -16.42
C GLY A 78 -15.89 -0.31 -15.09
N GLU A 79 -14.63 0.10 -15.10
CA GLU A 79 -13.79 0.20 -13.89
C GLU A 79 -14.43 1.10 -12.81
N SER A 80 -14.06 0.90 -11.54
CA SER A 80 -14.53 1.72 -10.43
C SER A 80 -13.68 2.98 -10.28
N GLU A 81 -14.32 4.15 -10.19
CA GLU A 81 -13.65 5.42 -9.88
C GLU A 81 -13.66 5.74 -8.38
N LEU A 82 -14.11 4.81 -7.52
CA LEU A 82 -14.18 5.01 -6.07
C LEU A 82 -12.83 4.92 -5.36
N PHE A 83 -11.87 4.21 -5.96
CA PHE A 83 -10.56 3.98 -5.37
C PHE A 83 -9.53 4.91 -5.99
N ARG A 84 -8.65 5.47 -5.17
CA ARG A 84 -7.51 6.24 -5.65
C ARG A 84 -6.61 5.35 -6.50
N LYS A 85 -6.24 5.86 -7.68
CA LYS A 85 -5.33 5.19 -8.61
C LYS A 85 -3.89 5.56 -8.24
N PRO A 86 -2.95 4.60 -8.23
CA PRO A 86 -1.55 4.92 -8.04
C PRO A 86 -1.06 5.81 -9.18
N GLU A 87 -0.20 6.77 -8.85
CA GLU A 87 0.40 7.64 -9.86
C GLU A 87 1.25 6.81 -10.84
N GLN A 88 1.07 7.08 -12.13
CA GLN A 88 1.89 6.46 -13.17
C GLN A 88 3.11 7.36 -13.38
N PRO A 89 4.33 6.82 -13.30
CA PRO A 89 5.53 7.61 -13.57
C PRO A 89 5.57 8.07 -15.02
N GLU A 90 6.30 9.15 -15.27
CA GLU A 90 6.46 9.72 -16.61
C GLU A 90 7.01 8.70 -17.61
N HIS A 91 6.54 8.82 -18.86
CA HIS A 91 7.03 8.01 -19.95
C HIS A 91 8.53 8.24 -20.16
N SER A 92 9.29 7.16 -20.32
CA SER A 92 10.73 7.23 -20.57
C SER A 92 11.15 6.19 -21.58
N ASP A 93 11.95 6.61 -22.56
CA ASP A 93 12.54 5.73 -23.59
C ASP A 93 13.85 5.09 -23.16
N ARG A 94 14.34 5.37 -21.94
CA ARG A 94 15.61 4.81 -21.44
C ARG A 94 15.46 3.30 -21.21
N GLY A 95 16.54 2.53 -21.36
CA GLY A 95 16.50 1.10 -21.04
C GLY A 95 16.10 0.79 -19.58
N PHE A 96 15.77 -0.47 -19.30
CA PHE A 96 15.50 -0.97 -17.95
C PHE A 96 16.75 -1.56 -17.29
N THR A 97 16.87 -1.40 -15.97
CA THR A 97 17.87 -2.10 -15.15
C THR A 97 17.51 -3.58 -14.99
N LEU A 98 18.45 -4.41 -14.51
CA LEU A 98 18.19 -5.84 -14.29
C LEU A 98 17.02 -6.08 -13.32
N ALA A 99 16.96 -5.35 -12.20
CA ALA A 99 15.88 -5.46 -11.24
C ALA A 99 14.52 -5.10 -11.86
N GLN A 100 14.46 -4.04 -12.65
CA GLN A 100 13.25 -3.59 -13.34
C GLN A 100 12.74 -4.65 -14.33
N LYS A 101 13.66 -5.32 -15.04
CA LYS A 101 13.33 -6.43 -15.95
C LYS A 101 12.84 -7.66 -15.20
N MET A 102 13.46 -8.02 -14.08
CA MET A 102 13.03 -9.15 -13.25
C MET A 102 11.60 -8.96 -12.73
N VAL A 103 11.28 -7.78 -12.18
CA VAL A 103 9.93 -7.46 -11.72
C VAL A 103 8.96 -7.37 -12.91
N GLY A 104 9.37 -6.74 -14.02
CA GLY A 104 8.59 -6.69 -15.25
C GLY A 104 8.18 -8.07 -15.75
N GLN A 105 9.15 -8.99 -15.86
CA GLN A 105 8.91 -10.36 -16.27
C GLN A 105 7.90 -11.07 -15.35
N ALA A 106 7.99 -10.86 -14.03
CA ALA A 106 7.04 -11.43 -13.07
C ALA A 106 5.63 -10.80 -13.17
N CYS A 107 5.52 -9.60 -13.73
CA CYS A 107 4.26 -8.88 -14.02
C CYS A 107 3.76 -9.09 -15.47
N GLY A 108 4.50 -9.80 -16.32
CA GLY A 108 4.15 -10.00 -17.73
C GLY A 108 4.44 -8.82 -18.67
N VAL A 109 5.32 -7.90 -18.28
CA VAL A 109 5.76 -6.73 -19.06
C VAL A 109 7.28 -6.69 -19.24
N GLU A 110 7.82 -5.84 -20.12
CA GLU A 110 9.27 -5.78 -20.38
C GLU A 110 10.07 -5.24 -19.18
N GLY A 111 9.49 -4.33 -18.41
CA GLY A 111 10.11 -3.75 -17.23
C GLY A 111 9.15 -2.86 -16.45
N ILE A 112 9.44 -2.67 -15.15
CA ILE A 112 8.69 -1.76 -14.27
C ILE A 112 9.54 -0.53 -13.96
N ARG A 113 8.94 0.67 -14.02
CA ARG A 113 9.63 1.93 -13.66
C ARG A 113 9.53 2.20 -12.16
N PRO A 114 10.49 2.95 -11.57
CA PRO A 114 10.40 3.40 -10.19
C PRO A 114 9.11 4.21 -9.98
N GLY A 115 8.41 3.96 -8.87
CA GLY A 115 7.13 4.61 -8.55
C GLY A 115 5.89 3.89 -9.11
N THR A 116 6.04 2.98 -10.08
CA THR A 116 4.90 2.20 -10.59
C THR A 116 4.44 1.17 -9.57
N TYR A 117 3.14 1.19 -9.24
CA TYR A 117 2.49 0.07 -8.54
C TYR A 117 2.42 -1.16 -9.45
N CYS A 118 2.83 -2.31 -8.94
CA CYS A 118 2.76 -3.57 -9.68
C CYS A 118 2.57 -4.76 -8.74
N GLU A 119 2.01 -5.86 -9.26
CA GLU A 119 1.72 -7.09 -8.52
C GLU A 119 2.48 -8.28 -9.14
N PRO A 120 3.79 -8.42 -8.85
CA PRO A 120 4.59 -9.48 -9.45
C PRO A 120 4.19 -10.87 -8.96
N LYS A 121 4.23 -11.86 -9.85
CA LYS A 121 4.03 -13.26 -9.49
C LYS A 121 5.14 -13.76 -8.57
N MET A 122 4.77 -14.17 -7.36
CA MET A 122 5.68 -14.82 -6.42
C MET A 122 6.00 -16.26 -6.87
N THR A 123 7.26 -16.53 -7.20
CA THR A 123 7.71 -17.88 -7.65
C THR A 123 8.23 -18.74 -6.51
N THR A 124 8.83 -18.13 -5.49
CA THR A 124 9.35 -18.82 -4.31
C THR A 124 9.17 -17.93 -3.09
N VAL A 125 8.61 -18.49 -2.01
CA VAL A 125 8.41 -17.81 -0.72
C VAL A 125 9.09 -18.64 0.35
N GLY A 126 10.01 -18.04 1.10
CA GLY A 126 10.71 -18.70 2.21
C GLY A 126 10.05 -18.37 3.55
N SER A 127 10.04 -19.33 4.47
CA SER A 127 9.63 -19.14 5.86
C SER A 127 10.66 -19.78 6.78
N GLN A 128 11.07 -19.06 7.81
CA GLN A 128 12.00 -19.52 8.83
C GLN A 128 11.26 -19.74 10.17
N ASP A 129 11.91 -20.33 11.17
CA ASP A 129 11.31 -20.84 12.41
C ASP A 129 10.99 -19.76 13.48
N THR A 130 11.69 -18.63 13.48
CA THR A 130 11.44 -17.50 14.39
C THR A 130 10.26 -16.61 13.96
N THR A 131 9.99 -16.46 12.65
CA THR A 131 8.82 -15.71 12.12
C THR A 131 7.70 -16.62 11.63
N GLY A 132 7.97 -17.92 11.46
CA GLY A 132 7.02 -18.91 10.97
C GLY A 132 5.72 -19.00 11.78
N PRO A 133 5.75 -18.96 13.13
CA PRO A 133 4.52 -18.94 13.93
C PRO A 133 3.62 -17.73 13.62
N MET A 134 4.18 -16.53 13.52
CA MET A 134 3.42 -15.33 13.14
C MET A 134 2.86 -15.44 11.71
N THR A 135 3.67 -15.96 10.77
CA THR A 135 3.23 -16.16 9.38
C THR A 135 2.07 -17.16 9.30
N ARG A 136 2.09 -18.23 10.11
CA ARG A 136 0.99 -19.20 10.20
C ARG A 136 -0.29 -18.52 10.71
N ASP A 137 -0.19 -17.72 11.76
CA ASP A 137 -1.34 -17.07 12.38
C ASP A 137 -1.95 -16.04 11.40
N GLU A 138 -1.12 -15.27 10.68
CA GLU A 138 -1.57 -14.37 9.60
C GLU A 138 -2.31 -15.12 8.47
N LEU A 139 -1.82 -16.31 8.08
CA LEU A 139 -2.50 -17.15 7.08
C LEU A 139 -3.85 -17.70 7.57
N GLN A 140 -4.00 -17.94 8.87
CA GLN A 140 -5.25 -18.40 9.47
C GLN A 140 -6.29 -17.26 9.52
N ASP A 141 -5.85 -16.04 9.80
CA ASP A 141 -6.69 -14.84 9.82
C ASP A 141 -7.22 -14.43 8.43
N TRP A 142 -6.76 -15.09 7.35
CA TRP A 142 -7.27 -14.92 5.99
C TRP A 142 -8.16 -16.09 5.52
N PRO A 143 -9.26 -16.45 6.23
CA PRO A 143 -10.01 -17.68 5.99
C PRO A 143 -10.85 -17.68 4.70
N VAL A 144 -10.80 -16.62 3.87
CA VAL A 144 -11.52 -16.61 2.58
C VAL A 144 -10.91 -17.60 1.58
N TRP A 145 -9.68 -18.11 1.80
CA TRP A 145 -9.00 -18.97 0.82
C TRP A 145 -8.44 -20.30 1.34
N ALA A 146 -8.30 -20.50 2.66
CA ALA A 146 -7.77 -21.76 3.19
C ALA A 146 -8.74 -22.97 3.06
N SER A 147 -10.02 -22.76 2.73
CA SER A 147 -11.04 -23.82 2.70
C SER A 147 -11.46 -24.34 1.32
N ARG A 148 -10.82 -23.91 0.22
CA ARG A 148 -11.03 -24.51 -1.12
C ARG A 148 -9.86 -25.37 -1.57
N ARG A 149 -9.60 -26.43 -0.80
CA ARG A 149 -9.04 -27.69 -1.31
C ARG A 149 -9.80 -28.85 -0.67
N THR A 150 -10.98 -29.11 -1.21
CA THR A 150 -11.60 -30.46 -1.23
C THR A 150 -11.38 -31.02 -2.63
#